data_AF-A0A2D3NZG7-F1
#
_entry.id   AF-A0A2D3NZG7-F1
#
_cell.length_a   1.000
_cell.length_b   1.000
_cell.length_c   1.000
_cell.angle_alpha   90.00
_cell.angle_beta   90.00
_cell.angle_gamma   90.00
#
_symmetry.space_group_name_H-M   'P 1'
#
loop_
_entity.id
_entity.type
_entity.pdbx_description
1 polymer ?
#
loop_
_entity_poly.entity_id
_entity_poly.type
_entity_poly.pdbx_seq_one_letter_code
_entity_poly.pdbx_strand_id
1 'polypeptide(L)'
;MKIRKYFLLVMALIFINFLNLNASQKRLGEKEATNSLISSTKLNLVQKNNKKIFTIEVYSSNGKLSSKSEYELKDKDENFEKNEIRKLYEEAKSGKIDYNSKVIETYYENGNLKTRLTDTHVKEKLEEYNENGKLIRVENGE
;
A
#
# COMPACT_ATOMS: atom_id res chain seq x y z
N MET A 1 18.73 12.01 -3.03
CA MET A 1 17.86 11.02 -2.38
C MET A 1 18.07 9.69 -3.10
N LYS A 2 18.65 8.67 -2.46
CA LYS A 2 18.85 7.35 -3.08
C LYS A 2 17.44 6.77 -3.32
N ILE A 3 17.01 6.68 -4.58
CA ILE A 3 15.72 6.08 -4.91
C ILE A 3 15.87 4.58 -4.65
N ARG A 4 15.15 4.09 -3.63
CA ARG A 4 15.11 2.68 -3.28
C ARG A 4 14.44 1.91 -4.42
N LYS A 5 15.18 0.98 -5.01
CA LYS A 5 14.84 0.33 -6.29
C LYS A 5 13.54 -0.46 -6.18
N TYR A 6 13.29 -1.11 -5.04
CA TYR A 6 12.11 -1.97 -4.86
C TYR A 6 10.87 -1.18 -4.48
N PHE A 7 11.02 -0.05 -3.77
CA PHE A 7 9.92 0.89 -3.54
C PHE A 7 9.26 1.36 -4.83
N LEU A 8 10.04 1.80 -5.84
CA LEU A 8 9.46 2.29 -7.09
C LEU A 8 8.70 1.17 -7.83
N LEU A 9 9.23 -0.06 -7.80
CA LEU A 9 8.63 -1.23 -8.41
C LEU A 9 7.29 -1.59 -7.77
N VAL A 10 7.24 -1.66 -6.43
CA VAL A 10 6.00 -1.97 -5.69
C VAL A 10 4.98 -0.85 -5.84
N MET A 11 5.41 0.42 -5.79
CA MET A 11 4.51 1.55 -6.00
C MET A 11 3.95 1.58 -7.42
N ALA A 12 4.73 1.22 -8.45
CA ALA A 12 4.23 1.09 -9.81
C ALA A 12 3.15 0.01 -9.92
N LEU A 13 3.33 -1.14 -9.28
CA LEU A 13 2.33 -2.22 -9.24
C LEU A 13 1.02 -1.76 -8.58
N ILE A 14 1.12 -1.00 -7.48
CA ILE A 14 -0.05 -0.42 -6.80
C ILE A 14 -0.70 0.68 -7.66
N PHE A 15 0.10 1.53 -8.31
CA PHE A 15 -0.40 2.61 -9.17
C PHE A 15 -1.15 2.10 -10.40
N ILE A 16 -0.71 0.99 -11.00
CA ILE A 16 -1.44 0.32 -12.09
C ILE A 16 -2.84 -0.10 -11.61
N ASN A 17 -2.95 -0.66 -10.41
CA ASN A 17 -4.25 -0.99 -9.82
C ASN A 17 -5.13 0.25 -9.59
N PHE A 18 -4.53 1.38 -9.17
CA PHE A 18 -5.25 2.66 -9.03
C PHE A 18 -5.64 3.32 -10.36
N LEU A 19 -4.83 3.26 -11.41
CA LEU A 19 -5.16 3.86 -12.71
C LEU A 19 -6.32 3.13 -13.39
N ASN A 20 -6.42 1.81 -13.22
CA ASN A 20 -7.55 1.02 -13.68
C ASN A 20 -8.89 1.48 -13.04
N LEU A 21 -8.87 2.07 -11.84
CA LEU A 21 -10.04 2.66 -11.18
C LEU A 21 -10.60 3.88 -11.94
N ASN A 22 -9.72 4.78 -12.42
CA ASN A 22 -10.12 6.02 -13.07
C ASN A 22 -10.59 5.81 -14.52
N ALA A 23 -10.13 4.75 -15.19
CA ALA A 23 -10.58 4.40 -16.54
C ALA A 23 -11.98 3.77 -16.55
N SER A 24 -12.33 2.97 -15.54
CA SER A 24 -13.64 2.32 -15.41
C SER A 24 -14.78 3.33 -15.21
N GLN A 25 -14.55 4.43 -14.49
CA GLN A 25 -15.56 5.47 -14.25
C GLN A 25 -15.97 6.28 -15.50
N LYS A 26 -15.21 6.20 -16.61
CA LYS A 26 -15.45 6.97 -17.84
C LYS A 26 -16.26 6.24 -18.92
N ARG A 27 -16.57 4.94 -18.76
CA ARG A 27 -17.28 4.14 -19.78
C ARG A 27 -18.65 3.67 -19.29
N LEU A 28 -19.54 4.64 -19.06
CA LEU A 28 -20.97 4.38 -18.85
C LEU A 28 -21.62 4.09 -20.22
N GLY A 29 -21.44 2.88 -20.77
CA GLY A 29 -22.09 2.58 -22.06
C GLY A 29 -21.80 1.26 -22.75
N GLU A 30 -20.86 0.43 -22.31
CA GLU A 30 -20.57 -0.82 -23.03
C GLU A 30 -20.36 -1.99 -22.07
N LYS A 31 -21.19 -3.03 -22.24
CA LYS A 31 -21.13 -4.29 -21.48
C LYS A 31 -19.90 -5.08 -21.91
N GLU A 32 -18.75 -4.72 -21.37
CA GLU A 32 -17.65 -5.65 -21.13
C GLU A 32 -17.17 -5.42 -19.70
N ALA A 33 -17.27 -6.47 -18.89
CA ALA A 33 -16.93 -6.49 -17.47
C ALA A 33 -15.43 -6.26 -17.25
N THR A 34 -14.99 -5.01 -17.39
CA THR A 34 -13.75 -4.57 -16.75
C THR A 34 -14.08 -4.32 -15.29
N ASN A 35 -14.10 -5.42 -14.53
CA ASN A 35 -14.21 -5.43 -13.07
C ASN A 35 -13.38 -4.25 -12.53
N SER A 36 -14.05 -3.25 -11.94
CA SER A 36 -13.34 -2.30 -11.07
C SER A 36 -12.61 -3.16 -10.04
N LEU A 37 -11.28 -3.29 -10.19
CA LEU A 37 -10.52 -4.25 -9.41
C LEU A 37 -10.47 -3.86 -7.93
N ILE A 38 -10.86 -2.62 -7.59
CA ILE A 38 -10.86 -2.04 -6.24
C ILE A 38 -12.28 -1.54 -5.92
N SER A 39 -12.80 -1.94 -4.76
CA SER A 39 -14.12 -1.56 -4.24
C SER A 39 -14.05 -0.41 -3.24
N SER A 40 -13.07 -0.45 -2.34
CA SER A 40 -13.03 0.45 -1.18
C SER A 40 -11.64 0.55 -0.59
N THR A 41 -11.35 1.71 0.02
CA THR A 41 -10.14 1.95 0.80
C THR A 41 -10.52 2.24 2.24
N LYS A 42 -9.89 1.54 3.18
CA LYS A 42 -10.02 1.79 4.61
C LYS A 42 -8.73 2.42 5.12
N LEU A 43 -8.87 3.55 5.82
CA LEU A 43 -7.77 4.29 6.41
C LEU A 43 -7.88 4.19 7.93
N ASN A 44 -6.76 3.90 8.60
CA ASN A 44 -6.69 3.86 10.06
C ASN A 44 -5.42 4.54 10.54
N LEU A 45 -5.51 5.22 11.68
CA LEU A 45 -4.37 5.81 12.37
C LEU A 45 -4.47 5.40 13.84
N VAL A 46 -3.46 4.70 14.33
CA VAL A 46 -3.40 4.21 15.71
C VAL A 46 -2.14 4.71 16.37
N GLN A 47 -2.27 5.21 17.60
CA GLN A 47 -1.13 5.56 18.44
C GLN A 47 -0.96 4.53 19.54
N LYS A 48 0.20 3.88 19.62
CA LYS A 48 0.53 2.88 20.65
C LYS A 48 2.00 3.01 21.04
N ASN A 49 2.29 3.04 22.33
CA ASN A 49 3.67 3.10 22.86
C ASN A 49 4.51 4.23 22.22
N ASN A 50 3.95 5.44 22.12
CA ASN A 50 4.55 6.60 21.45
C ASN A 50 4.86 6.42 19.95
N LYS A 51 4.38 5.34 19.32
CA LYS A 51 4.46 5.15 17.87
C LYS A 51 3.11 5.46 17.24
N LYS A 52 3.12 6.24 16.16
CA LYS A 52 1.95 6.50 15.33
C LYS A 52 2.02 5.60 14.10
N ILE A 53 1.04 4.73 13.95
CA ILE A 53 0.94 3.78 12.83
C ILE A 53 -0.23 4.19 11.95
N PHE A 54 0.08 4.57 10.71
CA PHE A 54 -0.91 4.83 9.68
C PHE A 54 -1.06 3.60 8.78
N THR A 55 -2.30 3.17 8.53
CA THR A 55 -2.61 1.99 7.74
C THR A 55 -3.58 2.34 6.62
N ILE A 56 -3.26 1.85 5.42
CA ILE A 56 -4.10 1.91 4.23
C ILE A 56 -4.40 0.47 3.82
N GLU A 57 -5.67 0.10 3.80
CA GLU A 57 -6.14 -1.18 3.27
C GLU A 57 -6.97 -0.92 2.02
N VAL A 58 -6.66 -1.61 0.92
CA VAL A 58 -7.38 -1.52 -0.34
C VAL A 58 -8.01 -2.86 -0.61
N TYR A 59 -9.33 -2.87 -0.81
CA TYR A 59 -10.11 -4.08 -1.04
C TYR A 59 -10.59 -4.15 -2.47
N SER A 60 -10.59 -5.34 -3.06
CA SER A 60 -11.15 -5.61 -4.38
C SER A 60 -12.67 -5.63 -4.38
N SER A 61 -13.30 -5.58 -5.57
CA SER A 61 -14.76 -5.62 -5.77
C SER A 61 -15.45 -6.84 -5.15
N ASN A 62 -14.72 -7.95 -5.02
CA ASN A 62 -15.19 -9.15 -4.32
C ASN A 62 -15.03 -9.09 -2.77
N GLY A 63 -14.65 -7.93 -2.23
CA GLY A 63 -14.46 -7.70 -0.79
C GLY A 63 -13.16 -8.25 -0.19
N LYS A 64 -12.29 -8.87 -0.98
CA LYS A 64 -10.99 -9.39 -0.50
C LYS A 64 -9.94 -8.29 -0.42
N LEU A 65 -8.98 -8.45 0.50
CA LEU A 65 -7.86 -7.51 0.64
C LEU A 65 -6.93 -7.64 -0.58
N SER A 66 -6.65 -6.52 -1.25
CA SER A 66 -5.76 -6.45 -2.42
C SER A 66 -4.38 -5.92 -2.06
N SER A 67 -4.32 -4.90 -1.20
CA SER A 67 -3.06 -4.39 -0.68
C SER A 67 -3.24 -3.80 0.72
N LYS A 68 -2.18 -3.90 1.52
CA LYS A 68 -2.07 -3.24 2.82
C LYS A 68 -0.75 -2.48 2.88
N SER A 69 -0.81 -1.21 3.24
CA SER A 69 0.37 -0.40 3.54
C SER A 69 0.31 0.06 4.99
N GLU A 70 1.40 -0.11 5.71
CA GLU A 70 1.55 0.30 7.10
C GLU A 70 2.79 1.19 7.22
N TYR A 71 2.62 2.36 7.84
CA TYR A 71 3.66 3.35 8.01
C TYR A 71 3.79 3.67 9.50
N GLU A 72 4.95 3.39 10.08
CA GLU A 72 5.34 3.96 11.36
C GLU A 72 5.80 5.38 11.09
N LEU A 73 4.98 6.37 11.44
CA LEU A 73 5.28 7.76 11.18
C LEU A 73 6.46 8.23 12.05
N LYS A 74 7.28 9.14 11.52
CA LYS A 74 8.17 9.93 12.39
C LYS A 74 7.32 10.77 13.33
N ASP A 75 7.82 11.01 14.53
CA ASP A 75 7.18 11.90 15.50
C ASP A 75 7.00 13.29 14.88
N LYS A 76 5.83 13.50 14.29
CA LYS A 76 5.25 14.80 13.99
C LYS A 76 4.40 15.16 15.22
N ASP A 77 4.46 16.43 15.61
CA ASP A 77 3.94 17.04 16.84
C ASP A 77 2.66 16.39 17.45
N GLU A 78 2.53 16.53 18.77
CA GLU A 78 1.51 15.86 19.60
C GLU A 78 0.04 16.14 19.22
N ASN A 79 -0.25 17.18 18.43
CA ASN A 79 -1.61 17.57 18.07
C ASN A 79 -2.06 16.95 16.74
N PHE A 80 -2.81 15.85 16.80
CA PHE A 80 -3.41 15.23 15.61
C PHE A 80 -4.92 15.49 15.51
N GLU A 81 -5.34 16.21 14.47
CA GLU A 81 -6.76 16.41 14.12
C GLU A 81 -7.23 15.42 13.06
N LYS A 82 -8.54 15.13 13.01
CA LYS A 82 -9.18 14.23 12.04
C LYS A 82 -8.86 14.55 10.56
N ASN A 83 -8.51 15.80 10.24
CA ASN A 83 -8.07 16.24 8.91
C ASN A 83 -6.72 15.64 8.47
N GLU A 84 -5.97 15.03 9.39
CA GLU A 84 -4.63 14.53 9.15
C GLU A 84 -4.59 13.16 8.45
N ILE A 85 -5.59 12.28 8.66
CA ILE A 85 -5.68 10.98 7.97
C ILE A 85 -5.73 11.14 6.45
N ARG A 86 -6.54 12.09 5.96
CA ARG A 86 -6.65 12.35 4.52
C ARG A 86 -5.35 12.95 3.97
N LYS A 87 -4.68 13.83 4.72
CA LYS A 87 -3.38 14.38 4.35
C LYS A 87 -2.32 13.27 4.24
N LEU A 88 -2.25 12.38 5.23
CA LEU A 88 -1.35 11.22 5.22
C LEU A 88 -1.60 10.30 4.03
N TYR A 89 -2.87 10.09 3.66
CA TYR A 89 -3.21 9.30 2.48
C TYR A 89 -2.67 9.92 1.18
N GLU A 90 -2.82 11.23 1.00
CA GLU A 90 -2.27 11.95 -0.17
C GLU A 90 -0.73 11.97 -0.16
N GLU A 91 -0.10 12.14 1.01
CA GLU A 91 1.35 12.03 1.19
C GLU A 91 1.86 10.62 0.83
N ALA A 92 1.16 9.58 1.27
CA ALA A 92 1.51 8.19 0.94
C ALA A 92 1.38 7.91 -0.55
N LYS A 93 0.29 8.36 -1.19
CA LYS A 93 0.04 8.20 -2.62
C LYS A 93 1.09 8.95 -3.46
N SER A 94 1.53 10.11 -3.02
CA SER A 94 2.59 10.88 -3.67
C SER A 94 4.01 10.39 -3.36
N GLY A 95 4.16 9.39 -2.48
CA GLY A 95 5.45 8.85 -2.05
C GLY A 95 6.26 9.79 -1.16
N LYS A 96 5.61 10.80 -0.58
CA LYS A 96 6.23 11.87 0.25
C LYS A 96 5.96 11.71 1.74
N ILE A 97 5.23 10.67 2.13
CA ILE A 97 4.98 10.36 3.54
C ILE A 97 6.31 10.18 4.28
N ASP A 98 6.41 10.81 5.44
CA ASP A 98 7.60 10.72 6.30
C ASP A 98 7.38 9.62 7.36
N TYR A 99 8.29 8.67 7.42
CA TYR A 99 8.16 7.46 8.23
C TYR A 99 9.50 7.06 8.87
N ASN A 100 9.43 6.26 9.92
CA ASN A 100 10.55 5.52 10.50
C ASN A 100 10.68 4.16 9.80
N SER A 101 9.55 3.49 9.61
CA SER A 101 9.48 2.25 8.85
C SER A 101 8.19 2.18 8.04
N LYS A 102 8.22 1.44 6.93
CA LYS A 102 7.03 1.09 6.16
C LYS A 102 7.02 -0.38 5.78
N VAL A 103 5.83 -0.95 5.75
CA VAL A 103 5.55 -2.27 5.20
C VAL A 103 4.47 -2.12 4.15
N ILE A 104 4.70 -2.68 2.96
CA ILE A 104 3.72 -2.69 1.87
C ILE A 104 3.52 -4.11 1.41
N GLU A 105 2.28 -4.57 1.43
CA GLU A 105 1.88 -5.93 1.09
C GLU A 105 0.88 -5.90 -0.06
N THR A 106 1.04 -6.82 -1.00
CA THR A 106 0.03 -7.09 -2.03
C THR A 106 -0.41 -8.55 -1.93
N TYR A 107 -1.64 -8.81 -2.33
CA TYR A 107 -2.29 -10.10 -2.15
C TYR A 107 -2.83 -10.62 -3.48
N TYR A 108 -2.84 -11.94 -3.62
CA TYR A 108 -3.55 -12.63 -4.69
C TYR A 108 -5.06 -12.60 -4.44
N GLU A 109 -5.86 -12.87 -5.46
CA GLU A 109 -7.32 -12.96 -5.32
C GLU A 109 -7.77 -14.09 -4.39
N ASN A 110 -6.95 -15.11 -4.16
CA ASN A 110 -7.23 -16.15 -3.17
C ASN A 110 -6.99 -15.68 -1.72
N GLY A 111 -6.45 -14.47 -1.53
CA GLY A 111 -6.16 -13.87 -0.21
C GLY A 111 -4.75 -14.16 0.29
N ASN A 112 -3.96 -14.98 -0.40
CA ASN A 112 -2.59 -15.26 -0.01
C ASN A 112 -1.68 -14.06 -0.33
N LEU A 113 -0.68 -13.87 0.53
CA LEU A 113 0.35 -12.84 0.33
C LEU A 113 1.07 -13.09 -0.99
N LYS A 114 1.25 -12.03 -1.78
CA LYS A 114 1.93 -12.05 -3.08
C LYS A 114 3.30 -11.41 -2.98
N THR A 115 3.36 -10.19 -2.47
CA THR A 115 4.62 -9.49 -2.20
C THR A 115 4.58 -8.78 -0.86
N ARG A 116 5.75 -8.64 -0.24
CA ARG A 116 5.95 -7.83 0.96
C ARG A 116 7.23 -7.03 0.85
N LEU A 117 7.10 -5.72 0.89
CA LEU A 117 8.20 -4.77 0.98
C LEU A 117 8.31 -4.28 2.42
N THR A 118 9.48 -4.43 3.02
CA THR A 118 9.81 -3.81 4.31
C THR A 118 10.93 -2.80 4.10
N ASP A 119 10.76 -1.58 4.59
CA ASP A 119 11.72 -0.48 4.43
C ASP A 119 11.85 0.27 5.76
N THR A 120 13.06 0.28 6.32
CA THR A 120 13.40 0.94 7.60
C THR A 120 14.28 2.17 7.42
N HIS A 121 14.34 2.76 6.22
CA HIS A 121 15.32 3.77 5.80
C HIS A 121 16.80 3.36 5.85
N VAL A 122 17.15 2.28 6.55
CA VAL A 122 18.49 1.69 6.61
C VAL A 122 18.59 0.47 5.71
N LYS A 123 17.52 -0.33 5.63
CA LYS A 123 17.47 -1.54 4.80
C LYS A 123 16.15 -1.62 4.06
N GLU A 124 16.16 -2.24 2.89
CA GLU A 124 14.97 -2.62 2.15
C GLU A 124 14.95 -4.15 1.99
N LYS A 125 13.79 -4.78 2.14
CA LYS A 125 13.59 -6.21 1.91
C LYS A 125 12.34 -6.40 1.06
N LEU A 126 12.48 -7.00 -0.11
CA LEU A 126 11.37 -7.41 -0.96
C LEU A 126 11.24 -8.93 -0.89
N GLU A 127 10.06 -9.41 -0.51
CA GLU A 127 9.70 -10.82 -0.50
C GLU A 127 8.62 -11.06 -1.56
N GLU A 128 8.75 -12.15 -2.30
CA GLU A 128 7.73 -12.62 -3.24
C GLU A 128 7.32 -14.04 -2.87
N TYR A 129 6.02 -14.28 -2.95
CA TYR A 129 5.36 -15.52 -2.58
C TYR A 129 4.56 -16.02 -3.78
N ASN A 130 4.42 -17.34 -3.91
CA ASN A 130 3.52 -17.92 -4.91
C ASN A 130 2.07 -17.93 -4.40
N GLU A 131 1.14 -18.32 -5.28
CA GLU A 131 -0.30 -18.37 -4.96
C GLU A 131 -0.65 -19.30 -3.80
N ASN A 132 0.22 -20.25 -3.43
CA ASN A 132 0.03 -21.15 -2.28
C ASN A 132 0.61 -20.57 -0.98
N GLY A 133 1.07 -19.32 -0.99
CA GLY A 133 1.65 -18.64 0.17
C GLY A 133 3.09 -19.04 0.49
N LYS A 134 3.77 -19.80 -0.40
CA LYS A 134 5.17 -20.18 -0.20
C LYS A 134 6.10 -19.08 -0.70
N LEU A 135 7.05 -18.67 0.13
CA LEU A 135 8.11 -17.75 -0.25
C LEU A 135 8.95 -18.33 -1.40
N ILE A 136 9.09 -17.58 -2.48
CA ILE A 136 9.83 -17.98 -3.69
C ILE A 136 11.05 -17.09 -3.94
N ARG A 137 11.07 -15.86 -3.43
CA ARG A 137 12.17 -14.92 -3.66
C ARG A 137 12.31 -13.94 -2.50
N VAL A 138 13.56 -13.60 -2.19
CA VAL A 138 13.91 -12.53 -1.25
C VAL A 138 15.02 -11.69 -1.87
N GLU A 139 14.81 -10.38 -1.94
CA GLU A 139 15.83 -9.41 -2.26
C GLU A 139 16.07 -8.50 -1.06
N ASN A 140 17.34 -8.21 -0.78
CA ASN A 140 17.72 -7.20 0.21
C ASN A 140 18.35 -6.02 -0.54
N GLY A 141 17.84 -4.82 -0.30
CA GLY A 141 18.45 -3.56 -0.72
C GLY A 141 19.26 -2.94 0.42
N GLU A 142 20.36 -2.30 0.05
CA GLU A 142 21.19 -1.43 0.90
C GLU A 142 20.67 0.01 0.96
#